data_AF-A0A1G2SG18-F1
#
_entry.id   AF-A0A1G2SG18-F1
#
_cell.length_a   1.000
_cell.length_b   1.000
_cell.length_c   1.000
_cell.angle_alpha   90.00
_cell.angle_beta   90.00
_cell.angle_gamma   90.00
#
_symmetry.space_group_name_H-M   'P 1'
#
loop_
_entity.id
_entity.type
_entity.pdbx_description
1 polymer ?
#
loop_
_entity_poly.entity_id
_entity_poly.type
_entity_poly.pdbx_seq_one_letter_code
_entity_poly.pdbx_strand_id
1 'polypeptide(L)'
;MDFKDFVAFIILDLIKPVTWLIMSLAVVYFLWSITQIIIKSDEVDMREELKKRATWGIVALFVMTSMWGLVNILINTFQPDAELNALPQLPTSFNASETVLALHTTK
;
A
#
# COMPACT_ATOMS: atom_id res chain seq x y z
N MET A 1 -10.68 24.72 -10.99
CA MET A 1 -10.62 23.38 -10.37
C MET A 1 -10.90 22.39 -11.49
N ASP A 2 -9.84 21.82 -12.03
CA ASP A 2 -9.96 20.85 -13.12
C ASP A 2 -10.47 19.51 -12.56
N PHE A 3 -11.03 18.65 -13.42
CA PHE A 3 -11.53 17.33 -13.03
C PHE A 3 -10.49 16.49 -12.28
N LYS A 4 -9.21 16.64 -12.63
CA LYS A 4 -8.09 15.94 -11.98
C LYS A 4 -7.91 16.35 -10.52
N ASP A 5 -8.04 17.64 -10.22
CA ASP A 5 -7.91 18.16 -8.85
C ASP A 5 -9.05 17.67 -7.96
N PHE A 6 -10.27 17.60 -8.53
CA PHE A 6 -11.43 17.05 -7.83
C PHE A 6 -11.27 15.56 -7.50
N VAL A 7 -10.81 14.76 -8.47
CA VAL A 7 -10.53 13.34 -8.24
C VAL A 7 -9.38 13.14 -7.24
N ALA A 8 -8.32 13.93 -7.34
CA ALA A 8 -7.20 13.89 -6.40
C ALA A 8 -7.63 14.23 -4.97
N PHE A 9 -8.46 15.26 -4.79
CA PHE A 9 -9.02 15.64 -3.49
C PHE A 9 -9.82 14.50 -2.85
N ILE A 10 -10.68 13.82 -3.62
CA ILE A 10 -11.45 12.68 -3.11
C ILE A 10 -10.53 11.52 -2.69
N ILE A 11 -9.55 11.15 -3.54
CA ILE A 11 -8.72 9.97 -3.27
C ILE A 11 -7.73 10.23 -2.12
N LEU A 12 -7.06 11.38 -2.15
CA LEU A 12 -5.97 11.70 -1.24
C LEU A 12 -6.47 12.21 0.11
N ASP A 13 -7.49 13.08 0.11
CA ASP A 13 -7.91 13.76 1.34
C ASP A 13 -9.09 13.07 2.02
N LEU A 14 -9.86 12.25 1.29
CA LEU A 14 -11.00 11.52 1.86
C LEU A 14 -10.74 10.02 1.99
N ILE A 15 -10.40 9.33 0.90
CA ILE A 15 -10.34 7.86 0.90
C ILE A 15 -9.12 7.34 1.69
N LYS A 16 -7.91 7.85 1.42
CA LYS A 16 -6.69 7.41 2.13
C LYS A 16 -6.82 7.46 3.67
N PRO A 17 -7.16 8.60 4.30
CA PRO A 17 -7.23 8.67 5.75
C PRO A 17 -8.34 7.79 6.33
N VAL A 18 -9.49 7.69 5.66
CA VAL A 18 -10.59 6.82 6.08
C VAL A 18 -10.18 5.34 6.04
N THR A 19 -9.46 4.90 5.01
CA THR A 19 -8.95 3.52 4.94
C THR A 19 -8.02 3.22 6.12
N TRP A 20 -7.07 4.10 6.42
CA TRP A 20 -6.15 3.93 7.57
C TRP A 20 -6.90 3.93 8.91
N LEU A 21 -7.92 4.77 9.05
CA LEU A 21 -8.76 4.81 10.25
C LEU A 21 -9.52 3.48 10.45
N ILE A 22 -10.19 2.97 9.41
CA ILE A 22 -10.92 1.70 9.47
C ILE A 22 -9.97 0.54 9.73
N MET A 23 -8.78 0.53 9.12
CA MET A 23 -7.76 -0.49 9.38
C MET A 23 -7.34 -0.51 10.86
N SER A 24 -7.11 0.66 11.46
CA SER A 24 -6.77 0.73 12.88
C SER A 24 -7.88 0.19 13.79
N LEU A 25 -9.15 0.55 13.52
CA LEU A 25 -10.29 0.04 14.26
C LEU A 25 -10.47 -1.47 14.06
N ALA A 26 -10.27 -1.97 12.83
CA ALA A 26 -10.39 -3.40 12.52
C ALA A 26 -9.38 -4.24 13.30
N VAL A 27 -8.13 -3.78 13.42
CA VAL A 27 -7.10 -4.45 14.23
C VAL A 27 -7.52 -4.50 15.70
N VAL A 28 -8.02 -3.39 16.25
CA VAL A 28 -8.51 -3.35 17.65
C VAL A 28 -9.68 -4.32 17.85
N TYR A 29 -10.65 -4.35 16.93
CA TYR A 29 -11.77 -5.29 16.97
C TYR A 29 -11.31 -6.75 16.88
N PHE A 30 -10.31 -7.04 16.04
CA PHE A 30 -9.74 -8.36 15.93
C PHE A 30 -9.05 -8.81 17.22
N LEU A 31 -8.27 -7.94 17.84
CA LEU A 31 -7.64 -8.21 19.13
C LEU A 31 -8.69 -8.49 20.22
N TRP A 32 -9.73 -7.66 20.30
CA TRP A 32 -10.85 -7.88 21.21
C TRP A 32 -11.55 -9.24 20.98
N SER A 33 -11.72 -9.63 19.71
CA SER A 33 -12.30 -10.93 19.35
C SER A 33 -11.45 -12.10 19.84
N ILE A 34 -10.11 -12.01 19.75
CA ILE A 34 -9.21 -13.06 20.24
C ILE A 34 -9.22 -13.14 21.77
N THR A 35 -9.15 -12.00 22.44
CA THR A 35 -9.13 -11.95 23.91
C THR A 35 -10.38 -12.59 24.52
N GLN A 36 -11.55 -12.38 23.91
CA GLN A 36 -12.79 -13.00 24.38
C GLN A 36 -12.80 -14.54 24.25
N ILE A 37 -12.12 -15.10 23.24
CA ILE A 37 -11.98 -16.55 23.08
C ILE A 37 -11.16 -17.13 24.23
N ILE A 38 -10.04 -16.48 24.58
CA ILE A 38 -9.14 -16.97 25.62
C ILE A 38 -9.82 -16.95 26.98
N ILE A 39 -10.46 -15.83 27.34
CA ILE A 39 -11.09 -15.65 28.66
C ILE A 39 -12.27 -16.61 28.87
N LYS A 40 -13.07 -16.86 27.82
CA LYS A 40 -14.29 -17.67 27.92
C LYS A 40 -14.11 -19.13 27.48
N SER A 41 -12.87 -19.54 27.26
CA SER A 41 -12.56 -20.86 26.72
C SER A 41 -12.93 -22.00 27.66
N ASP A 42 -13.22 -21.79 28.94
CA ASP A 42 -13.38 -22.88 29.92
C ASP A 42 -14.76 -23.58 29.88
N GLU A 43 -15.82 -22.89 29.46
CA GLU A 43 -17.18 -23.45 29.38
C GLU A 43 -17.45 -24.17 28.05
N VAL A 44 -17.90 -25.43 28.11
CA VAL A 44 -18.10 -26.30 26.94
C VAL A 44 -19.12 -25.73 25.94
N ASP A 45 -20.21 -25.13 26.42
CA ASP A 45 -21.23 -24.50 25.57
C ASP A 45 -20.74 -23.20 24.93
N MET A 46 -19.94 -22.41 25.65
CA MET A 46 -19.38 -21.17 25.11
C MET A 46 -18.29 -21.43 24.06
N ARG A 47 -17.58 -22.57 24.11
CA ARG A 47 -16.54 -22.90 23.13
C ARG A 47 -17.06 -22.92 21.69
N GLU A 48 -18.27 -23.43 21.44
CA GLU A 48 -18.83 -23.47 20.09
C GLU A 48 -19.20 -22.07 19.57
N GLU A 49 -19.83 -21.24 20.41
CA GLU A 49 -20.15 -19.85 20.05
C GLU A 49 -18.89 -19.01 19.83
N LEU A 50 -17.86 -19.19 20.66
CA LEU A 50 -16.59 -18.49 20.54
C LEU A 50 -15.86 -18.88 19.26
N LYS A 51 -15.85 -20.16 18.90
CA LYS A 51 -15.30 -20.62 17.61
C LYS A 51 -16.03 -19.98 16.44
N LYS A 52 -17.37 -19.94 16.48
CA LYS A 52 -18.17 -19.28 15.44
C LYS A 52 -17.81 -17.80 15.31
N ARG A 53 -17.70 -17.09 16.44
CA ARG A 53 -17.30 -15.66 16.48
C ARG A 53 -15.88 -15.43 15.97
N ALA A 54 -14.94 -16.33 16.27
CA ALA A 54 -13.57 -16.30 15.77
C ALA A 54 -13.52 -16.38 14.25
N THR A 55 -14.28 -17.31 13.66
CA THR A 55 -14.36 -17.49 12.20
C THR A 55 -14.87 -16.22 11.54
N TRP A 56 -15.88 -15.55 12.12
CA TRP A 56 -16.37 -14.26 11.61
C TRP A 56 -15.30 -13.16 11.67
N GLY A 57 -14.48 -13.12 12.73
CA GLY A 57 -13.35 -12.18 12.82
C GLY A 57 -12.26 -12.42 11.77
N ILE A 58 -11.90 -13.69 11.54
CA ILE A 58 -10.92 -14.07 10.52
C ILE A 58 -11.43 -13.76 9.11
N VAL A 59 -12.70 -14.03 8.83
CA VAL A 59 -13.33 -13.70 7.54
C VAL A 59 -13.32 -12.18 7.32
N ALA A 60 -13.62 -11.38 8.34
CA ALA A 60 -13.56 -9.92 8.23
C ALA A 60 -12.14 -9.42 7.91
N LEU A 61 -11.11 -9.94 8.59
CA LEU A 61 -9.72 -9.61 8.27
C LEU A 61 -9.32 -10.03 6.85
N PHE A 62 -9.74 -11.22 6.43
CA PHE A 62 -9.42 -11.76 5.11
C PHE A 62 -9.97 -10.86 4.01
N VAL A 63 -11.26 -10.49 4.08
CA VAL A 63 -11.88 -9.61 3.07
C VAL A 63 -11.22 -8.24 3.04
N MET A 64 -10.94 -7.65 4.21
CA MET A 64 -10.31 -6.34 4.30
C MET A 64 -8.89 -6.33 3.72
N THR A 65 -8.08 -7.34 4.09
CA THR A 65 -6.70 -7.49 3.60
C THR A 65 -6.67 -7.84 2.11
N SER A 66 -7.61 -8.66 1.64
CA SER A 66 -7.73 -9.03 0.23
C SER A 66 -7.98 -7.82 -0.66
N MET A 67 -8.86 -6.90 -0.24
CA MET A 67 -9.15 -5.69 -1.01
C MET A 67 -7.95 -4.75 -1.08
N TRP A 68 -7.25 -4.53 0.04
CA TRP A 68 -6.05 -3.69 0.07
C TRP A 68 -4.86 -4.32 -0.68
N GLY A 69 -4.67 -5.63 -0.52
CA GLY A 69 -3.64 -6.39 -1.24
C GLY A 69 -3.88 -6.37 -2.75
N LEU A 70 -5.13 -6.53 -3.19
CA LEU A 70 -5.50 -6.41 -4.60
C LEU A 70 -5.25 -4.99 -5.13
N VAL A 71 -5.69 -3.96 -4.41
CA VAL A 71 -5.42 -2.56 -4.78
C VAL A 71 -3.92 -2.31 -4.94
N ASN A 72 -3.09 -2.80 -4.01
CA ASN A 72 -1.63 -2.64 -4.08
C ASN A 72 -1.02 -3.35 -5.31
N ILE A 73 -1.49 -4.55 -5.64
CA ILE A 73 -1.08 -5.27 -6.84
C ILE A 73 -1.47 -4.48 -8.11
N LEU A 74 -2.70 -3.97 -8.16
CA LEU A 74 -3.18 -3.18 -9.30
C LEU A 74 -2.36 -1.89 -9.46
N ILE A 75 -2.08 -1.17 -8.38
CA ILE A 75 -1.23 0.02 -8.42
C ILE A 75 0.15 -0.34 -8.95
N ASN A 76 0.81 -1.36 -8.40
CA ASN A 76 2.16 -1.74 -8.82
C ASN A 76 2.21 -2.27 -10.26
N THR A 77 1.09 -2.79 -10.78
CA THR A 77 0.99 -3.30 -12.15
C THR A 77 0.73 -2.20 -13.17
N PHE A 78 -0.15 -1.24 -12.85
CA PHE A 78 -0.54 -0.15 -13.77
C PHE A 78 0.24 1.14 -13.60
N GLN A 79 0.92 1.29 -12.47
CA GLN A 79 1.92 2.31 -12.20
C GLN A 79 3.25 1.58 -11.97
N PRO A 80 3.86 0.98 -13.01
CA PRO A 80 5.25 0.61 -12.91
C PRO A 80 6.00 1.92 -12.66
N ASP A 81 6.53 2.06 -11.45
CA ASP A 81 7.42 3.15 -11.09
C ASP A 81 8.54 3.09 -12.11
N ALA A 82 8.43 3.96 -13.11
CA ALA A 82 9.36 4.01 -14.19
C ALA A 82 10.74 4.29 -13.59
N GLU A 83 11.51 3.22 -13.42
CA GLU A 83 12.96 3.18 -13.47
C GLU A 83 13.50 3.71 -14.82
N LEU A 84 12.77 4.60 -15.50
CA LEU A 84 13.37 5.54 -16.44
C LEU A 84 14.34 6.50 -15.74
N ASN A 85 14.36 6.55 -14.40
CA ASN A 85 15.43 7.17 -13.62
C ASN A 85 16.67 6.28 -13.40
N ALA A 86 16.62 4.99 -13.75
CA ALA A 86 17.75 4.05 -13.64
C ALA A 86 18.32 3.62 -14.99
N LEU A 87 17.77 4.11 -16.11
CA LEU A 87 18.55 4.10 -17.35
C LEU A 87 19.79 4.95 -17.10
N PRO A 88 21.03 4.41 -17.22
CA PRO A 88 22.22 5.22 -17.14
C PRO A 88 22.06 6.31 -18.21
N GLN A 89 21.89 7.54 -17.73
CA GLN A 89 21.63 8.70 -18.54
C GLN A 89 22.65 8.75 -19.67
N LEU A 90 22.14 8.52 -20.89
CA LEU A 90 22.92 8.77 -22.10
C LEU A 90 23.42 10.22 -21.99
N PRO A 91 24.72 10.48 -22.17
CA PRO A 91 25.26 11.83 -22.05
C PRO A 91 24.47 12.77 -22.96
N THR A 92 23.65 13.63 -22.34
CA THR A 92 22.69 14.49 -23.03
C THR A 92 23.32 15.75 -23.61
N SER A 93 24.61 15.95 -23.41
CA SER A 93 25.38 16.89 -24.20
C SER A 93 26.75 16.28 -24.50
N PHE A 94 27.05 16.16 -25.79
CA PHE A 94 28.42 16.08 -26.24
C PHE A 94 29.07 17.41 -25.87
N ASN A 95 29.85 17.41 -24.79
CA ASN A 95 30.54 18.61 -24.31
C ASN A 95 31.69 18.93 -25.27
N ALA A 96 31.38 19.68 -26.33
CA ALA A 96 32.34 20.05 -27.36
C ALA A 96 33.55 20.82 -26.79
N SER A 97 33.44 21.41 -25.60
CA SER A 97 34.57 22.08 -24.94
C SER A 97 35.66 21.09 -24.51
N GLU A 98 35.32 19.89 -24.04
CA GLU A 98 36.30 18.86 -23.68
C GLU A 98 36.96 18.25 -24.92
N THR A 99 36.19 18.07 -25.99
CA THR A 99 36.75 17.53 -27.25
C THR A 99 37.62 18.54 -27.99
N VAL A 100 37.31 19.84 -27.91
CA VAL A 100 38.16 20.90 -28.46
C VAL A 100 39.42 21.09 -27.61
N LEU A 101 39.35 20.90 -26.29
CA LEU A 101 40.52 20.91 -25.40
C LEU A 101 41.47 19.74 -25.72
N ALA A 102 40.92 18.53 -25.91
CA ALA A 102 41.70 17.35 -26.31
C ALA A 102 42.31 17.46 -27.72
N LEU A 103 41.69 18.23 -28.61
CA LEU A 103 42.20 18.54 -29.96
C LEU A 103 43.28 19.63 -29.97
N HIS A 104 43.33 20.51 -28.97
CA HIS A 104 44.32 21.59 -28.89
C HIS A 104 45.57 21.21 -28.07
N THR A 105 45.49 20.18 -27.22
CA THR A 105 46.65 19.60 -26.51
C THR A 105 47.39 18.54 -27.32
N THR A 106 46.83 18.11 -28.46
CA THR A 106 47.47 17.19 -29.42
C THR A 106 48.05 17.98 -30.60
N LYS A 107 48.99 18.87 -30.29
CA LYS A 107 49.91 19.44 -31.29
C LYS A 107 51.27 19.68 -30.67
#